data_AF-A0A1V5XSK4-F1
#
_entry.id   AF-A0A1V5XSK4-F1
#
_cell.length_a   1.000
_cell.length_b   1.000
_cell.length_c   1.000
_cell.angle_alpha   90.00
_cell.angle_beta   90.00
_cell.angle_gamma   90.00
#
_symmetry.space_group_name_H-M   'P 1'
#
loop_
_entity.id
_entity.type
_entity.pdbx_description
1 polymer ?
#
loop_
_entity_poly.entity_id
_entity_poly.type
_entity_poly.pdbx_seq_one_letter_code
_entity_poly.pdbx_strand_id
1 'polypeptide(L)'
;MNMRLALVPLCLLSAVSVMGCTAPEEDSCNIKTGGIYVEYEVFEEGNQARATATFWVGDKPGGTYLSLGSCGDNITVNGQGMSKKTDNVNHDYYEAKLGKADSYEFVFTREDEDPYSSSVSPRKPVNITAPTSGTSISRADAFEITWENNDSGKIELLIEGDCIEDFPSVNGDDVADTGSYSVNADGIKPFMKDDADKTCSASLSLTRKNSGSLSPSLKGTIKGYSMGHTSFTSTP
;
A
#
# COMPACT_ATOMS: atom_id res chain seq x y z
N MET A 1 8.27 62.68 -42.15
CA MET A 1 9.48 63.05 -41.38
C MET A 1 9.10 63.15 -39.92
N ASN A 2 9.59 62.20 -39.11
CA ASN A 2 9.84 62.24 -37.65
C ASN A 2 9.60 60.87 -37.01
N MET A 3 10.62 60.04 -37.22
CA MET A 3 11.02 58.87 -36.45
C MET A 3 11.23 59.25 -34.99
N ARG A 4 10.64 58.52 -34.04
CA ARG A 4 11.01 58.60 -32.62
C ARG A 4 11.11 57.21 -32.00
N LEU A 5 12.37 56.80 -31.86
CA LEU A 5 13.01 55.98 -30.83
C LEU A 5 12.19 54.87 -30.15
N ALA A 6 12.60 53.64 -30.46
CA ALA A 6 12.33 52.44 -29.67
C ALA A 6 13.16 52.44 -28.37
N LEU A 7 12.50 52.18 -27.25
CA LEU A 7 13.14 51.66 -26.03
C LEU A 7 12.71 50.20 -25.89
N VAL A 8 13.67 49.28 -26.00
CA VAL A 8 13.50 47.86 -25.68
C VAL A 8 13.97 47.66 -24.24
N PRO A 9 13.11 47.28 -23.29
CA PRO A 9 13.56 46.80 -21.99
C PRO A 9 13.97 45.34 -22.13
N LEU A 10 15.27 45.09 -21.94
CA LEU A 10 15.85 43.76 -21.82
C LEU A 10 15.42 43.16 -20.47
N CYS A 11 14.26 42.50 -20.43
CA CYS A 11 13.85 41.66 -19.30
C CYS A 11 14.70 40.38 -19.29
N LEU A 12 15.70 40.33 -18.41
CA LEU A 12 16.30 39.07 -17.96
C LEU A 12 15.21 38.24 -17.26
N LEU A 13 14.62 37.28 -17.96
CA LEU A 13 13.88 36.19 -17.33
C LEU A 13 14.90 35.19 -16.78
N SER A 14 15.15 35.28 -15.48
CA SER A 14 15.83 34.27 -14.69
C SER A 14 14.99 32.98 -14.73
N ALA A 15 15.38 32.02 -15.56
CA ALA A 15 14.84 30.67 -15.52
C ALA A 15 15.28 30.02 -14.22
N VAL A 16 14.44 30.10 -13.19
CA VAL A 16 14.54 29.26 -11.99
C VAL A 16 14.11 27.87 -12.44
N SER A 17 15.06 27.07 -12.89
CA SER A 17 14.88 25.63 -13.05
C SER A 17 14.61 25.05 -11.68
N VAL A 18 13.34 24.77 -11.40
CA VAL A 18 12.92 23.91 -10.30
C VAL A 18 13.49 22.53 -10.62
N MET A 19 14.68 22.22 -10.09
CA MET A 19 15.14 20.83 -10.00
C MET A 19 14.18 20.14 -9.03
N GLY A 20 13.10 19.58 -9.56
CA GLY A 20 12.37 18.55 -8.86
C GLY A 20 13.39 17.46 -8.54
N CYS A 21 13.58 17.15 -7.25
CA CYS A 21 14.32 15.96 -6.86
C CYS A 21 13.54 14.76 -7.40
N THR A 22 13.91 14.28 -8.58
CA THR A 22 13.52 12.95 -9.03
C THR A 22 14.31 11.97 -8.18
N ALA A 23 13.65 10.97 -7.59
CA ALA A 23 14.35 9.87 -6.99
C ALA A 23 15.31 9.27 -8.05
N PRO A 24 16.54 8.89 -7.69
CA PRO A 24 17.41 8.19 -8.63
C PRO A 24 16.72 6.88 -9.04
N GLU A 25 16.66 6.64 -10.35
CA GLU A 25 16.12 5.44 -10.98
C GLU A 25 17.24 4.84 -11.82
N GLU A 26 17.37 3.52 -11.79
CA GLU A 26 18.33 2.78 -12.60
C GLU A 26 17.60 1.83 -13.55
N ASP A 27 18.28 1.47 -14.65
CA ASP A 27 17.77 0.53 -15.65
C ASP A 27 18.21 -0.90 -15.27
N SER A 28 17.25 -1.83 -15.21
CA SER A 28 17.50 -3.24 -14.88
C SER A 28 18.51 -3.93 -15.78
N CYS A 29 18.69 -3.47 -17.01
CA CYS A 29 19.65 -4.01 -17.97
C CYS A 29 21.11 -3.84 -17.50
N ASN A 30 21.37 -2.90 -16.59
CA ASN A 30 22.70 -2.66 -16.03
C ASN A 30 22.98 -3.45 -14.75
N ILE A 31 21.99 -4.17 -14.22
CA ILE A 31 22.05 -4.81 -12.91
C ILE A 31 21.89 -6.33 -13.06
N LYS A 32 22.87 -7.09 -12.55
CA LYS A 32 22.76 -8.56 -12.45
C LYS A 32 21.75 -8.97 -11.39
N THR A 33 21.08 -10.10 -11.57
CA THR A 33 19.96 -10.53 -10.71
C THR A 33 20.31 -10.58 -9.23
N GLY A 34 21.54 -11.00 -8.87
CA GLY A 34 21.99 -11.02 -7.47
C GLY A 34 22.12 -9.64 -6.80
N GLY A 35 22.04 -8.55 -7.57
CA GLY A 35 22.01 -7.16 -7.11
C GLY A 35 20.62 -6.52 -7.16
N ILE A 36 19.56 -7.31 -7.37
CA ILE A 36 18.17 -6.84 -7.38
C ILE A 36 17.48 -7.34 -6.12
N TYR A 37 16.85 -6.42 -5.39
CA TYR A 37 15.89 -6.72 -4.34
C TYR A 37 14.48 -6.54 -4.90
N VAL A 38 13.57 -7.48 -4.60
CA VAL A 38 12.18 -7.45 -5.05
C VAL A 38 11.22 -7.34 -3.87
N GLU A 39 10.09 -6.68 -4.09
CA GLU A 39 8.95 -6.69 -3.17
C GLU A 39 7.70 -6.94 -3.98
N TYR A 40 7.06 -8.06 -3.67
CA TYR A 40 5.81 -8.45 -4.30
C TYR A 40 4.70 -8.38 -3.26
N GLU A 41 3.62 -7.69 -3.57
CA GLU A 41 2.47 -7.59 -2.68
C GLU A 41 1.18 -7.90 -3.41
N VAL A 42 0.25 -8.54 -2.73
CA VAL A 42 -1.12 -8.74 -3.22
C VAL A 42 -2.09 -8.26 -2.17
N PHE A 43 -2.92 -7.28 -2.53
CA PHE A 43 -3.99 -6.76 -1.69
C PHE A 43 -5.35 -7.22 -2.20
N GLU A 44 -6.02 -8.06 -1.42
CA GLU A 44 -7.37 -8.54 -1.68
C GLU A 44 -8.42 -7.70 -0.94
N GLU A 45 -9.32 -7.09 -1.70
CA GLU A 45 -10.42 -6.27 -1.20
C GLU A 45 -11.69 -6.51 -2.03
N GLY A 46 -12.82 -6.73 -1.36
CA GLY A 46 -14.08 -7.06 -2.05
C GLY A 46 -13.98 -8.32 -2.91
N ASN A 47 -14.12 -8.18 -4.24
CA ASN A 47 -13.97 -9.26 -5.23
C ASN A 47 -12.75 -9.10 -6.14
N GLN A 48 -11.87 -8.15 -5.85
CA GLN A 48 -10.68 -7.85 -6.64
C GLN A 48 -9.41 -8.07 -5.85
N ALA A 49 -8.31 -8.25 -6.57
CA ALA A 49 -6.98 -8.19 -6.03
C ALA A 49 -6.13 -7.21 -6.84
N ARG A 50 -5.32 -6.44 -6.12
CA ARG A 50 -4.27 -5.58 -6.68
C ARG A 50 -2.93 -6.22 -6.35
N ALA A 51 -2.22 -6.66 -7.38
CA ALA A 51 -0.86 -7.16 -7.26
C ALA A 51 0.12 -6.05 -7.63
N THR A 52 1.14 -5.83 -6.81
CA THR A 52 2.23 -4.89 -7.06
C THR A 52 3.58 -5.59 -7.02
N ALA A 53 4.51 -5.11 -7.84
CA ALA A 53 5.89 -5.54 -7.85
C ALA A 53 6.81 -4.31 -7.91
N THR A 54 7.72 -4.22 -6.97
CA THR A 54 8.72 -3.15 -6.88
C THR A 54 10.11 -3.75 -6.89
N PHE A 55 11.05 -3.06 -7.53
CA PHE A 55 12.42 -3.51 -7.69
C PHE A 55 13.39 -2.42 -7.20
N TRP A 56 14.43 -2.82 -6.49
CA TRP A 56 15.50 -1.92 -6.04
C TRP A 56 16.87 -2.49 -6.37
N VAL A 57 17.83 -1.61 -6.55
CA VAL A 57 19.25 -1.97 -6.53
C VAL A 57 19.68 -2.28 -5.10
N GLY A 58 20.29 -3.46 -4.91
CA GLY A 58 20.90 -3.87 -3.64
C GLY A 58 20.31 -5.15 -3.05
N ASP A 59 20.39 -5.25 -1.73
CA ASP A 59 19.99 -6.42 -0.94
C ASP A 59 18.91 -6.12 0.11
N LYS A 60 18.41 -4.89 0.15
CA LYS A 60 17.38 -4.42 1.08
C LYS A 60 16.46 -3.38 0.42
N PRO A 61 15.24 -3.18 0.93
CA PRO A 61 14.37 -2.13 0.42
C PRO A 61 14.91 -0.74 0.78
N GLY A 62 14.45 0.28 0.05
CA GLY A 62 14.88 1.68 0.23
C GLY A 62 16.21 2.03 -0.43
N GLY A 63 16.69 1.20 -1.35
CA GLY A 63 17.76 1.54 -2.29
C GLY A 63 17.26 2.39 -3.46
N THR A 64 18.07 2.50 -4.51
CA THR A 64 17.68 3.12 -5.78
C THR A 64 16.59 2.29 -6.45
N TYR A 65 15.49 2.92 -6.89
CA TYR A 65 14.42 2.22 -7.60
C TYR A 65 14.94 1.73 -8.95
N LEU A 66 14.47 0.55 -9.34
CA LEU A 66 14.87 -0.10 -10.58
C LEU A 66 13.67 -0.19 -11.50
N SER A 67 13.76 0.44 -12.68
CA SER A 67 12.81 0.18 -13.75
C SER A 67 13.29 -0.99 -14.59
N LEU A 68 12.37 -1.89 -14.91
CA LEU A 68 12.59 -2.93 -15.92
C LEU A 68 12.83 -2.26 -17.27
N GLY A 69 14.04 -2.43 -17.80
CA GLY A 69 14.50 -1.83 -19.05
C GLY A 69 14.00 -2.57 -20.29
N SER A 70 14.48 -2.14 -21.46
CA SER A 70 14.07 -2.72 -22.76
C SER A 70 14.84 -3.98 -23.18
N CYS A 71 15.68 -4.55 -22.30
CA CYS A 71 16.45 -5.78 -22.53
C CYS A 71 15.64 -7.08 -22.32
N GLY A 72 14.32 -7.02 -22.45
CA GLY A 72 13.45 -8.20 -22.31
C GLY A 72 13.11 -8.59 -20.86
N ASP A 73 13.56 -7.82 -19.87
CA ASP A 73 13.10 -7.98 -18.48
C ASP A 73 11.58 -7.74 -18.41
N ASN A 74 10.85 -8.66 -17.78
CA ASN A 74 9.39 -8.59 -17.72
C ASN A 74 8.86 -9.22 -16.42
N ILE A 75 7.70 -8.76 -15.97
CA ILE A 75 7.03 -9.25 -14.77
C ILE A 75 5.56 -9.55 -15.06
N THR A 76 5.14 -10.74 -14.65
CA THR A 76 3.74 -11.17 -14.75
C THR A 76 3.24 -11.65 -13.40
N VAL A 77 1.92 -11.64 -13.22
CA VAL A 77 1.24 -12.28 -12.10
C VAL A 77 0.09 -13.14 -12.63
N ASN A 78 0.06 -14.42 -12.26
CA ASN A 78 -0.88 -15.41 -12.81
C ASN A 78 -0.92 -15.40 -14.35
N GLY A 79 0.25 -15.20 -14.99
CA GLY A 79 0.38 -15.10 -16.44
C GLY A 79 -0.07 -13.78 -17.07
N GLN A 80 -0.63 -12.85 -16.28
CA GLN A 80 -0.99 -11.50 -16.75
C GLN A 80 0.21 -10.55 -16.61
N GLY A 81 0.58 -9.87 -17.69
CA GLY A 81 1.61 -8.81 -17.64
C GLY A 81 1.21 -7.67 -16.71
N MET A 82 2.18 -7.17 -15.93
CA MET A 82 1.97 -6.02 -15.05
C MET A 82 2.40 -4.73 -15.76
N SER A 83 1.65 -3.65 -15.54
CA SER A 83 1.94 -2.35 -16.16
C SER A 83 2.78 -1.48 -15.25
N LYS A 84 3.82 -0.82 -15.79
CA LYS A 84 4.59 0.21 -15.08
C LYS A 84 3.67 1.35 -14.62
N LYS A 85 3.86 1.78 -13.39
CA LYS A 85 3.23 2.90 -12.71
C LYS A 85 4.31 3.71 -12.02
N THR A 86 4.03 4.99 -11.81
CA THR A 86 4.89 5.92 -11.10
C THR A 86 4.05 6.61 -10.03
N ASP A 87 4.52 6.63 -8.78
CA ASP A 87 3.82 7.31 -7.69
C ASP A 87 4.07 8.83 -7.71
N ASN A 88 3.51 9.55 -6.74
CA ASN A 88 3.62 11.01 -6.63
C ASN A 88 5.00 11.52 -6.20
N VAL A 89 5.91 10.63 -5.81
CA VAL A 89 7.31 10.93 -5.46
C VAL A 89 8.31 10.35 -6.47
N ASN A 90 7.81 9.97 -7.66
CA ASN A 90 8.56 9.41 -8.79
C ASN A 90 9.22 8.06 -8.51
N HIS A 91 8.55 7.18 -7.77
CA HIS A 91 8.94 5.78 -7.65
C HIS A 91 8.20 4.91 -8.63
N ASP A 92 8.94 4.08 -9.34
CA ASP A 92 8.36 3.12 -10.27
C ASP A 92 8.03 1.80 -9.60
N TYR A 93 6.86 1.28 -9.95
CA TYR A 93 6.37 -0.02 -9.56
C TYR A 93 5.53 -0.60 -10.70
N TYR A 94 5.22 -1.89 -10.61
CA TYR A 94 4.43 -2.60 -11.60
C TYR A 94 3.14 -3.05 -10.95
N GLU A 95 2.01 -2.86 -11.62
CA GLU A 95 0.68 -3.19 -11.10
C GLU A 95 -0.11 -4.06 -12.07
N ALA A 96 -0.83 -5.04 -11.52
CA ALA A 96 -1.94 -5.70 -12.18
C ALA A 96 -3.17 -5.77 -11.28
N LYS A 97 -4.35 -5.60 -11.87
CA LYS A 97 -5.64 -5.86 -11.24
C LYS A 97 -6.19 -7.18 -11.75
N LEU A 98 -6.64 -8.02 -10.82
CA LEU A 98 -7.03 -9.40 -11.04
C LEU A 98 -8.34 -9.70 -10.30
N GLY A 99 -8.99 -10.80 -10.66
CA GLY A 99 -9.96 -11.43 -9.76
C GLY A 99 -9.28 -12.02 -8.53
N LYS A 100 -10.03 -12.21 -7.45
CA LYS A 100 -9.56 -12.97 -6.28
C LYS A 100 -9.19 -14.40 -6.65
N ALA A 101 -8.14 -14.93 -6.04
CA ALA A 101 -7.61 -16.26 -6.29
C ALA A 101 -6.98 -16.82 -5.01
N ASP A 102 -6.99 -18.16 -4.87
CA ASP A 102 -6.37 -18.82 -3.71
C ASP A 102 -4.85 -18.64 -3.64
N SER A 103 -4.22 -18.32 -4.78
CA SER A 103 -2.78 -18.09 -4.90
C SER A 103 -2.47 -17.14 -6.05
N TYR A 104 -1.38 -16.40 -5.88
CA TYR A 104 -0.82 -15.48 -6.84
C TYR A 104 0.63 -15.87 -7.11
N GLU A 105 0.94 -16.20 -8.36
CA GLU A 105 2.30 -16.48 -8.81
C GLU A 105 2.85 -15.29 -9.59
N PHE A 106 3.89 -14.67 -9.06
CA PHE A 106 4.71 -13.69 -9.75
C PHE A 106 5.82 -14.39 -10.51
N VAL A 107 5.98 -14.05 -11.79
CA VAL A 107 7.07 -14.57 -12.62
C VAL A 107 7.85 -13.39 -13.19
N PHE A 108 9.05 -13.19 -12.66
CA PHE A 108 10.03 -12.26 -13.19
C PHE A 108 10.92 -13.01 -14.21
N THR A 109 11.00 -12.50 -15.43
CA THR A 109 11.81 -13.07 -16.51
C THR A 109 12.87 -12.08 -16.94
N ARG A 110 14.04 -12.60 -17.31
CA ARG A 110 15.15 -11.84 -17.88
C ARG A 110 15.66 -12.55 -19.13
N GLU A 111 16.25 -11.81 -20.05
CA GLU A 111 16.91 -12.41 -21.23
C GLU A 111 18.04 -13.33 -20.77
N ASP A 112 18.16 -14.50 -21.40
CA ASP A 112 19.19 -15.52 -21.13
C ASP A 112 19.23 -16.11 -19.70
N GLU A 113 18.18 -15.92 -18.89
CA GLU A 113 18.04 -16.51 -17.55
C GLU A 113 16.76 -17.37 -17.43
N ASP A 114 16.77 -18.35 -16.52
CA ASP A 114 15.55 -19.08 -16.16
C ASP A 114 14.55 -18.15 -15.44
N PRO A 115 13.22 -18.33 -15.64
CA PRO A 115 12.22 -17.54 -14.94
C PRO A 115 12.29 -17.67 -13.41
N TYR A 116 12.07 -16.55 -12.72
CA TYR A 116 12.02 -16.48 -11.27
C TYR A 116 10.56 -16.49 -10.78
N SER A 117 10.03 -17.69 -10.50
CA SER A 117 8.69 -17.86 -9.95
C SER A 117 8.67 -17.68 -8.43
N SER A 118 7.75 -16.83 -7.96
CA SER A 118 7.48 -16.58 -6.53
C SER A 118 5.98 -16.61 -6.31
N SER A 119 5.51 -17.11 -5.17
CA SER A 119 4.07 -17.27 -4.95
C SER A 119 3.61 -16.88 -3.55
N VAL A 120 2.37 -16.43 -3.45
CA VAL A 120 1.72 -16.12 -2.18
C VAL A 120 0.24 -16.49 -2.22
N SER A 121 -0.22 -17.05 -1.10
CA SER A 121 -1.64 -17.24 -0.82
C SER A 121 -2.03 -16.26 0.28
N PRO A 122 -2.83 -15.22 -0.03
CA PRO A 122 -3.46 -14.40 1.00
C PRO A 122 -4.25 -15.26 1.97
N ARG A 123 -4.44 -14.75 3.19
CA ARG A 123 -5.23 -15.44 4.23
C ARG A 123 -6.72 -15.37 3.90
N LYS A 124 -7.57 -16.00 4.70
CA LYS A 124 -9.01 -15.98 4.41
C LYS A 124 -9.55 -14.54 4.42
N PRO A 125 -10.55 -14.20 3.59
CA PRO A 125 -11.15 -12.88 3.58
C PRO A 125 -11.71 -12.48 4.95
N VAL A 126 -11.61 -11.20 5.27
CA VAL A 126 -12.14 -10.63 6.51
C VAL A 126 -13.49 -9.99 6.22
N ASN A 127 -14.54 -10.48 6.87
CA ASN A 127 -15.88 -9.90 6.79
C ASN A 127 -16.28 -9.33 8.15
N ILE A 128 -16.32 -8.00 8.26
CA ILE A 128 -16.69 -7.29 9.49
C ILE A 128 -18.22 -7.32 9.63
N THR A 129 -18.70 -7.80 10.76
CA THR A 129 -20.13 -7.92 11.07
C THR A 129 -20.62 -6.84 12.02
N ALA A 130 -19.73 -6.26 12.85
CA ALA A 130 -20.00 -5.07 13.64
C ALA A 130 -18.71 -4.23 13.83
N PRO A 131 -18.80 -2.89 13.83
CA PRO A 131 -20.01 -2.12 13.57
C PRO A 131 -20.46 -2.16 12.11
N THR A 132 -21.77 -2.11 11.90
CA THR A 132 -22.34 -1.97 10.56
C THR A 132 -22.11 -0.56 10.03
N SER A 133 -22.02 -0.43 8.70
CA SER A 133 -21.72 0.87 8.11
C SER A 133 -22.75 1.93 8.50
N GLY A 134 -22.28 3.09 8.98
CA GLY A 134 -23.13 4.21 9.40
C GLY A 134 -23.70 4.12 10.82
N THR A 135 -23.36 3.09 11.60
CA THR A 135 -23.70 3.06 13.04
C THR A 135 -23.07 4.24 13.77
N SER A 136 -23.79 4.84 14.72
CA SER A 136 -23.24 5.87 15.61
C SER A 136 -22.73 5.24 16.90
N ILE A 137 -21.49 5.54 17.29
CA ILE A 137 -20.83 5.02 18.49
C ILE A 137 -20.29 6.21 19.30
N SER A 138 -20.68 6.31 20.57
CA SER A 138 -20.10 7.27 21.50
C SER A 138 -18.72 6.79 21.95
N ARG A 139 -17.75 7.72 21.98
CA ARG A 139 -16.40 7.45 22.50
C ARG A 139 -16.41 7.16 24.01
N ALA A 140 -17.42 7.63 24.74
CA ALA A 140 -17.59 7.37 26.16
C ALA A 140 -18.09 5.95 26.47
N ASP A 141 -18.61 5.22 25.46
CA ASP A 141 -19.16 3.89 25.63
C ASP A 141 -18.19 2.80 25.15
N ALA A 142 -18.24 1.64 25.79
CA ALA A 142 -17.57 0.45 25.28
C ALA A 142 -18.37 -0.14 24.12
N PHE A 143 -17.68 -0.73 23.15
CA PHE A 143 -18.32 -1.45 22.04
C PHE A 143 -17.48 -2.63 21.57
N GLU A 144 -18.12 -3.55 20.86
CA GLU A 144 -17.47 -4.72 20.29
C GLU A 144 -17.30 -4.55 18.78
N ILE A 145 -16.12 -4.92 18.31
CA ILE A 145 -15.84 -5.17 16.90
C ILE A 145 -15.97 -6.67 16.67
N THR A 146 -16.74 -7.08 15.67
CA THR A 146 -16.91 -8.50 15.35
C THR A 146 -16.69 -8.77 13.86
N TRP A 147 -16.14 -9.93 13.54
CA TRP A 147 -15.90 -10.40 12.18
C TRP A 147 -16.10 -11.91 12.07
N GLU A 148 -16.24 -12.41 10.85
CA GLU A 148 -16.31 -13.85 10.60
C GLU A 148 -15.00 -14.56 11.03
N ASN A 149 -15.11 -15.43 12.03
CA ASN A 149 -14.01 -16.26 12.50
C ASN A 149 -13.82 -17.47 11.57
N ASN A 150 -13.13 -17.24 10.46
CA ASN A 150 -12.83 -18.23 9.42
C ASN A 150 -11.32 -18.49 9.25
N ASP A 151 -10.49 -18.00 10.17
CA ASP A 151 -9.03 -18.12 10.16
C ASP A 151 -8.49 -18.12 11.61
N SER A 152 -7.18 -18.18 11.81
CA SER A 152 -6.55 -18.18 13.15
C SER A 152 -5.19 -17.47 13.15
N GLY A 153 -4.78 -16.95 14.31
CA GLY A 153 -3.49 -16.29 14.47
C GLY A 153 -3.67 -14.83 14.85
N LYS A 154 -3.02 -13.93 14.10
CA LYS A 154 -3.09 -12.48 14.32
C LYS A 154 -3.81 -11.77 13.18
N ILE A 155 -4.45 -10.67 13.49
CA ILE A 155 -5.07 -9.75 12.53
C ILE A 155 -4.74 -8.33 12.96
N GLU A 156 -4.33 -7.50 12.02
CA GLU A 156 -4.07 -6.08 12.30
C GLU A 156 -5.41 -5.36 12.39
N LEU A 157 -5.62 -4.63 13.48
CA LEU A 157 -6.78 -3.78 13.71
C LEU A 157 -6.36 -2.32 13.68
N LEU A 158 -7.08 -1.53 12.89
CA LEU A 158 -6.87 -0.09 12.77
C LEU A 158 -8.22 0.62 12.69
N ILE A 159 -8.41 1.61 13.56
CA ILE A 159 -9.50 2.57 13.48
C ILE A 159 -8.90 3.97 13.28
N GLU A 160 -9.36 4.69 12.26
CA GLU A 160 -8.87 6.02 11.90
C GLU A 160 -10.05 6.97 11.66
N GLY A 161 -9.85 8.26 11.86
CA GLY A 161 -10.84 9.28 11.49
C GLY A 161 -10.38 10.70 11.82
N ASP A 162 -10.95 11.68 11.14
CA ASP A 162 -10.46 13.07 11.14
C ASP A 162 -10.49 13.77 12.51
N CYS A 163 -11.23 13.23 13.49
CA CYS A 163 -11.37 13.80 14.83
C CYS A 163 -10.90 12.87 15.95
N ILE A 164 -10.30 11.71 15.63
CA ILE A 164 -9.85 10.72 16.60
C ILE A 164 -8.38 10.36 16.37
N GLU A 165 -7.69 9.96 17.43
CA GLU A 165 -6.40 9.30 17.32
C GLU A 165 -6.59 7.90 16.71
N ASP A 166 -5.60 7.45 15.93
CA ASP A 166 -5.54 6.07 15.47
C ASP A 166 -5.61 5.11 16.65
N PHE A 167 -6.46 4.10 16.54
CA PHE A 167 -6.65 3.08 17.57
C PHE A 167 -6.34 1.69 17.00
N PRO A 168 -5.72 0.79 17.78
CA PRO A 168 -5.28 0.95 19.18
C PRO A 168 -3.95 1.69 19.34
N SER A 169 -3.24 1.92 18.23
CA SER A 169 -2.02 2.71 18.14
C SER A 169 -1.90 3.33 16.76
N VAL A 170 -0.95 4.26 16.59
CA VAL A 170 -0.59 4.83 15.29
C VAL A 170 -0.29 3.70 14.30
N ASN A 171 -1.01 3.68 13.17
CA ASN A 171 -0.98 2.61 12.14
C ASN A 171 -1.52 1.23 12.57
N GLY A 172 -2.18 1.11 13.73
CA GLY A 172 -2.84 -0.12 14.17
C GLY A 172 -1.96 -1.05 15.02
N ASP A 173 -2.52 -2.19 15.44
CA ASP A 173 -1.80 -3.25 16.17
C ASP A 173 -2.34 -4.64 15.83
N ASP A 174 -1.50 -5.66 16.03
CA ASP A 174 -1.85 -7.07 15.87
C ASP A 174 -2.64 -7.58 17.06
N VAL A 175 -3.92 -7.88 16.85
CA VAL A 175 -4.80 -8.53 17.82
C VAL A 175 -5.00 -10.01 17.48
N ALA A 176 -5.53 -10.78 18.42
CA ALA A 176 -5.86 -12.17 18.17
C ALA A 176 -7.01 -12.28 17.15
N ASP A 177 -6.87 -13.14 16.15
CA ASP A 177 -7.90 -13.40 15.14
C ASP A 177 -8.93 -14.39 15.69
N THR A 178 -9.74 -13.93 16.64
CA THR A 178 -10.75 -14.73 17.37
C THR A 178 -12.19 -14.45 16.94
N GLY A 179 -12.40 -13.51 16.02
CA GLY A 179 -13.73 -13.08 15.55
C GLY A 179 -14.34 -11.91 16.33
N SER A 180 -13.67 -11.43 17.38
CA SER A 180 -14.11 -10.24 18.12
C SER A 180 -12.96 -9.52 18.81
N TYR A 181 -13.16 -8.22 19.05
CA TYR A 181 -12.27 -7.37 19.82
C TYR A 181 -13.08 -6.32 20.60
N SER A 182 -12.80 -6.18 21.89
CA SER A 182 -13.49 -5.24 22.77
C SER A 182 -12.76 -3.90 22.80
N VAL A 183 -13.46 -2.84 22.43
CA VAL A 183 -12.99 -1.46 22.63
C VAL A 183 -13.60 -0.96 23.93
N ASN A 184 -12.74 -0.64 24.90
CA ASN A 184 -13.19 -0.10 26.18
C ASN A 184 -13.80 1.30 26.01
N ALA A 185 -14.67 1.68 26.94
CA ALA A 185 -15.09 3.06 27.13
C ALA A 185 -13.88 3.99 27.20
N ASP A 186 -13.98 5.15 26.54
CA ASP A 186 -12.89 6.10 26.37
C ASP A 186 -11.64 5.52 25.66
N GLY A 187 -11.75 4.38 24.99
CA GLY A 187 -10.64 3.75 24.27
C GLY A 187 -10.23 4.54 23.03
N ILE A 188 -11.19 5.13 22.32
CA ILE A 188 -10.96 6.04 21.20
C ILE A 188 -10.83 7.45 21.73
N LYS A 189 -9.66 8.08 21.52
CA LYS A 189 -9.37 9.45 21.98
C LYS A 189 -9.58 10.47 20.87
N PRO A 190 -9.97 11.71 21.20
CA PRO A 190 -10.01 12.79 20.22
C PRO A 190 -8.58 13.13 19.78
N PHE A 191 -8.37 13.41 18.48
CA PHE A 191 -7.05 13.70 17.92
C PHE A 191 -6.41 14.95 18.54
N MET A 192 -7.19 16.01 18.73
CA MET A 192 -6.81 17.20 19.48
C MET A 192 -7.87 17.56 20.53
N LYS A 193 -7.50 18.42 21.47
CA LYS A 193 -8.42 18.90 22.52
C LYS A 193 -9.71 19.50 21.95
N ASP A 194 -9.62 20.25 20.85
CA ASP A 194 -10.77 20.90 20.21
C ASP A 194 -11.66 19.90 19.45
N ASP A 195 -11.25 18.63 19.32
CA ASP A 195 -12.03 17.56 18.71
C ASP A 195 -12.91 16.79 19.72
N ALA A 196 -12.77 17.08 21.02
CA ALA A 196 -13.47 16.36 22.10
C ALA A 196 -14.99 16.31 21.89
N ASP A 197 -15.59 17.42 21.45
CA ASP A 197 -17.03 17.55 21.21
C ASP A 197 -17.43 17.35 19.74
N LYS A 198 -16.49 16.95 18.86
CA LYS A 198 -16.77 16.76 17.44
C LYS A 198 -17.31 15.36 17.15
N THR A 199 -18.22 15.31 16.18
CA THR A 199 -18.66 14.09 15.52
C THR A 199 -17.92 13.96 14.19
N CYS A 200 -17.35 12.79 13.91
CA CYS A 200 -16.69 12.51 12.63
C CYS A 200 -16.98 11.10 12.13
N SER A 201 -16.71 10.88 10.83
CA SER A 201 -16.65 9.53 10.28
C SER A 201 -15.35 8.88 10.75
N ALA A 202 -15.47 7.67 11.28
CA ALA A 202 -14.36 6.77 11.56
C ALA A 202 -14.41 5.58 10.61
N SER A 203 -13.25 5.10 10.24
CA SER A 203 -13.05 3.91 9.43
C SER A 203 -12.45 2.82 10.31
N LEU A 204 -12.94 1.60 10.17
CA LEU A 204 -12.37 0.41 10.77
C LEU A 204 -11.84 -0.50 9.66
N SER A 205 -10.57 -0.85 9.75
CA SER A 205 -9.91 -1.82 8.90
C SER A 205 -9.38 -2.99 9.73
N LEU A 206 -9.61 -4.19 9.20
CA LEU A 206 -9.04 -5.44 9.72
C LEU A 206 -8.24 -6.12 8.61
N THR A 207 -6.93 -6.32 8.82
CA THR A 207 -6.02 -6.81 7.78
C THR A 207 -5.32 -8.10 8.23
N ARG A 208 -5.53 -9.18 7.47
CA ARG A 208 -4.74 -10.41 7.62
C ARG A 208 -3.55 -10.36 6.68
N LYS A 209 -2.39 -10.73 7.19
CA LYS A 209 -1.12 -10.75 6.47
C LYS A 209 -0.59 -12.17 6.35
N ASN A 210 -0.06 -12.53 5.18
CA ASN A 210 0.71 -13.75 4.98
C ASN A 210 2.04 -13.44 4.28
N SER A 211 3.05 -14.27 4.54
CA SER A 211 4.27 -14.28 3.71
C SER A 211 4.17 -15.39 2.67
N GLY A 212 4.60 -15.10 1.46
CA GLY A 212 4.73 -16.11 0.41
C GLY A 212 6.13 -16.73 0.36
N SER A 213 6.40 -17.43 -0.74
CA SER A 213 7.71 -17.98 -1.09
C SER A 213 8.30 -17.20 -2.27
N LEU A 214 9.51 -16.68 -2.10
CA LEU A 214 10.29 -16.15 -3.20
C LEU A 214 11.07 -17.26 -3.91
N SER A 215 11.37 -17.04 -5.19
CA SER A 215 12.37 -17.84 -5.90
C SER A 215 13.70 -17.82 -5.13
N PRO A 216 14.38 -18.96 -4.91
CA PRO A 216 15.60 -19.03 -4.10
C PRO A 216 16.75 -18.12 -4.58
N SER A 217 16.74 -17.74 -5.86
CA SER A 217 17.76 -16.90 -6.48
C SER A 217 17.46 -15.40 -6.36
N LEU A 218 16.27 -15.03 -5.86
CA LEU A 218 15.89 -13.64 -5.61
C LEU A 218 16.11 -13.27 -4.14
N LYS A 219 16.37 -11.99 -3.91
CA LYS A 219 16.34 -11.36 -2.59
C LYS A 219 15.09 -10.51 -2.53
N GLY A 220 14.37 -10.52 -1.41
CA GLY A 220 13.16 -9.74 -1.34
C GLY A 220 12.19 -10.11 -0.25
N THR A 221 10.98 -9.57 -0.42
CA THR A 221 9.77 -9.94 0.30
C THR A 221 8.65 -10.28 -0.66
N ILE A 222 7.76 -11.18 -0.23
CA ILE A 222 6.48 -11.39 -0.88
C ILE A 222 5.39 -11.50 0.19
N LYS A 223 4.34 -10.69 0.06
CA LYS A 223 3.27 -10.56 1.05
C LYS A 223 1.89 -10.62 0.40
N GLY A 224 0.96 -11.24 1.11
CA GLY A 224 -0.45 -11.30 0.74
C GLY A 224 -1.29 -10.69 1.86
N TYR A 225 -2.23 -9.84 1.48
CA TYR A 225 -3.09 -9.09 2.39
C TYR A 225 -4.55 -9.36 2.04
N SER A 226 -5.36 -9.64 3.06
CA SER A 226 -6.80 -9.74 2.93
C SER A 226 -7.43 -8.76 3.90
N MET A 227 -8.16 -7.79 3.39
CA MET A 227 -8.68 -6.67 4.16
C MET A 227 -10.20 -6.67 4.20
N GLY A 228 -10.74 -6.43 5.40
CA GLY A 228 -12.13 -6.08 5.64
C GLY A 228 -12.20 -4.63 6.11
N HIS A 229 -13.20 -3.90 5.64
CA HIS A 229 -13.36 -2.48 5.95
C HIS A 229 -14.82 -2.13 6.20
N THR A 230 -15.07 -1.27 7.17
CA THR A 230 -16.38 -0.65 7.44
C THR A 230 -16.18 0.77 7.96
N SER A 231 -17.25 1.54 8.06
CA SER A 231 -17.23 2.90 8.58
C SER A 231 -18.33 3.12 9.60
N PHE A 232 -18.08 3.94 10.61
CA PHE A 232 -19.08 4.31 11.62
C PHE A 232 -18.95 5.79 11.96
N THR A 233 -19.97 6.36 12.58
CA THR A 233 -19.94 7.73 13.09
C THR A 233 -19.46 7.71 14.53
N SER A 234 -18.32 8.33 14.80
CA SER A 234 -17.79 8.55 16.15
C SER A 234 -18.39 9.84 16.72
N THR A 235 -19.07 9.74 17.85
CA THR A 235 -19.63 10.88 18.59
C THR A 235 -18.90 11.05 19.92
N PRO A 236 -18.95 12.25 20.53
CA PRO A 236 -18.49 12.44 21.90
C PRO A 236 -19.05 11.40 22.87
#